data_AF-A0A6G9YSX1-F1
#
_entry.id   AF-A0A6G9YSX1-F1
#
_cell.length_a   1.000
_cell.length_b   1.000
_cell.length_c   1.000
_cell.angle_alpha   90.00
_cell.angle_beta   90.00
_cell.angle_gamma   90.00
#
_symmetry.space_group_name_H-M   'P 1'
#
loop_
_entity.id
_entity.type
_entity.pdbx_description
1 polymer ?
#
loop_
_entity_poly.entity_id
_entity_poly.type
_entity_poly.pdbx_seq_one_letter_code
_entity_poly.pdbx_strand_id
1 'polypeptide(L)'
;MYPDRYRWGQAEHLLADLVDIANLLLWSRTKDGGQNRNRPQPYPRPGIEDKSRRRVSGTAVPMDQVHAKLAALRSAPTDTSDA
;
A
#
# COMPACT_ATOMS: atom_id res chain seq x y z
N MET A 1 -6.22 -11.49 31.77
CA MET A 1 -6.19 -10.53 30.64
C MET A 1 -7.27 -10.98 29.66
N TYR A 2 -8.21 -10.11 29.25
CA TYR A 2 -9.35 -10.47 28.38
C TYR A 2 -9.03 -10.10 26.92
N PRO A 3 -8.51 -11.03 26.10
CA PRO A 3 -8.06 -10.72 24.74
C PRO A 3 -9.22 -10.27 23.83
N ASP A 4 -10.45 -10.69 24.11
CA ASP A 4 -11.61 -10.40 23.26
C ASP A 4 -12.15 -8.96 23.41
N ARG A 5 -11.79 -8.25 24.49
CA ARG A 5 -12.20 -6.84 24.68
C ARG A 5 -11.45 -5.85 23.81
N TYR A 6 -10.36 -6.27 23.17
CA TYR A 6 -9.49 -5.41 22.35
C TYR A 6 -9.58 -5.73 20.86
N ARG A 7 -10.46 -6.64 20.45
CA ARG A 7 -10.70 -6.97 19.04
C ARG A 7 -11.82 -6.09 18.53
N TRP A 8 -11.55 -5.38 17.44
CA TRP A 8 -12.61 -4.69 16.72
C TRP A 8 -13.65 -5.69 16.23
N GLY A 9 -14.92 -5.31 16.34
CA GLY A 9 -16.01 -5.98 15.66
C GLY A 9 -16.19 -5.42 14.25
N GLN A 10 -17.15 -5.99 13.53
CA GLN A 10 -17.46 -5.59 12.16
C GLN A 10 -17.86 -4.11 12.06
N ALA A 11 -18.58 -3.59 13.06
CA ALA A 11 -19.04 -2.20 13.06
C ALA A 11 -17.88 -1.21 13.14
N GLU A 12 -16.87 -1.49 13.98
CA GLU A 12 -15.68 -0.66 14.13
C GLU A 12 -14.85 -0.65 12.84
N HIS A 13 -14.73 -1.81 12.17
CA HIS A 13 -14.09 -1.89 10.86
C HIS A 13 -14.82 -1.04 9.82
N LEU A 14 -16.15 -1.15 9.73
CA LEU A 14 -16.95 -0.37 8.78
C LEU A 14 -16.94 1.13 9.09
N LEU A 15 -16.89 1.51 10.36
CA LEU A 15 -16.78 2.91 10.75
C LEU A 15 -15.42 3.48 10.34
N ALA A 16 -14.35 2.72 10.52
CA ALA A 16 -13.04 3.12 10.01
C ALA A 16 -13.01 3.23 8.48
N ASP A 17 -13.71 2.35 7.74
CA ASP A 17 -13.87 2.48 6.29
C ASP A 17 -14.55 3.80 5.90
N LEU A 18 -15.60 4.19 6.62
CA LEU A 18 -16.27 5.47 6.39
C LEU A 18 -15.34 6.67 6.62
N VAL A 19 -14.55 6.64 7.71
CA VAL A 19 -13.56 7.68 8.01
C VAL A 19 -12.51 7.77 6.90
N ASP A 20 -12.02 6.63 6.41
CA ASP A 20 -11.03 6.56 5.34
C ASP A 20 -11.56 7.16 4.03
N ILE A 21 -12.79 6.79 3.65
CA ILE A 21 -13.46 7.32 2.46
C ILE A 21 -13.69 8.83 2.59
N ALA A 22 -14.16 9.30 3.75
CA ALA A 22 -14.39 10.73 3.98
C ALA A 22 -13.10 11.55 3.85
N ASN A 23 -12.00 11.07 4.43
CA ASN A 23 -10.68 11.70 4.32
C ASN A 23 -10.18 11.73 2.87
N LEU A 24 -10.35 10.62 2.12
CA LEU A 24 -10.00 10.56 0.71
C LEU A 24 -10.82 11.53 -0.15
N LEU A 25 -12.13 11.65 0.11
CA LEU A 25 -13.00 12.59 -0.60
C LEU A 25 -12.59 14.04 -0.31
N LEU A 26 -12.35 14.39 0.96
CA LEU A 26 -11.89 15.72 1.33
C LEU A 26 -10.54 16.05 0.67
N TRP A 27 -9.58 15.13 0.77
CA TRP A 27 -8.27 15.27 0.14
C TRP A 27 -8.38 15.45 -1.38
N SER A 28 -9.26 14.71 -2.05
CA SER A 28 -9.43 14.76 -3.51
C SER A 28 -9.84 16.16 -4.03
N ARG A 29 -10.42 16.99 -3.15
CA ARG A 29 -10.83 18.37 -3.46
C ARG A 29 -9.71 19.40 -3.25
N THR A 30 -8.57 18.99 -2.70
CA THR A 30 -7.43 19.88 -2.44
C THR A 30 -6.49 19.97 -3.64
N LYS A 31 -5.60 20.97 -3.65
CA LYS A 31 -4.50 21.06 -4.63
C LYS A 31 -3.60 19.83 -4.58
N ASP A 32 -3.33 19.32 -3.39
CA ASP A 32 -2.55 18.10 -3.17
C ASP A 32 -3.24 16.88 -3.78
N GLY A 33 -4.57 16.78 -3.64
CA GLY A 33 -5.39 15.78 -4.31
C GLY A 33 -5.23 15.80 -5.82
N GLY A 34 -5.33 17.00 -6.43
CA GLY A 34 -5.11 17.18 -7.86
C GLY A 34 -3.70 16.84 -8.34
N GLN A 35 -2.70 16.88 -7.46
CA GLN A 35 -1.30 16.54 -7.76
C GLN A 35 -0.88 15.16 -7.24
N ASN A 36 -1.81 14.39 -6.68
CA ASN A 36 -1.55 13.11 -6.02
C ASN A 36 -0.42 13.18 -4.96
N ARG A 37 -0.44 14.22 -4.13
CA ARG A 37 0.53 14.44 -3.03
C ARG A 37 -0.15 14.25 -1.68
N ASN A 38 0.62 13.87 -0.67
CA ASN A 38 0.18 13.82 0.73
C ASN A 38 -1.16 13.09 0.94
N ARG A 39 -1.39 12.00 0.20
CA ARG A 39 -2.62 11.22 0.31
C ARG A 39 -2.77 10.70 1.75
N PRO A 40 -3.95 10.86 2.39
CA PRO A 40 -4.15 10.42 3.75
C PRO A 40 -3.96 8.90 3.88
N GLN A 41 -3.34 8.48 4.98
CA GLN A 41 -3.24 7.06 5.32
C GLN A 41 -4.58 6.56 5.87
N PRO A 42 -4.93 5.29 5.62
CA PRO A 42 -6.07 4.65 6.28
C PRO A 42 -5.94 4.69 7.79
N TYR A 43 -7.06 4.77 8.49
CA TYR A 43 -7.16 4.70 9.93
C TYR A 43 -6.57 3.36 10.41
N PRO A 44 -5.66 3.36 11.39
CA PRO A 44 -4.99 2.14 11.82
C PRO A 44 -5.99 1.16 12.45
N ARG A 45 -6.05 -0.07 11.92
CA ARG A 45 -6.97 -1.12 12.39
C ARG A 45 -6.21 -2.25 13.06
N PRO A 46 -6.63 -2.70 14.26
CA PRO A 46 -6.02 -3.86 14.90
C PRO A 46 -6.08 -5.11 14.01
N GLY A 47 -4.98 -5.85 13.91
CA GLY A 47 -4.91 -7.10 13.17
C GLY A 47 -4.87 -6.97 11.63
N ILE A 48 -4.87 -5.75 11.08
CA ILE A 48 -4.73 -5.51 9.65
C ILE A 48 -3.39 -4.81 9.39
N GLU A 49 -2.56 -5.45 8.58
CA GLU A 49 -1.28 -4.87 8.15
C GLU A 49 -1.50 -3.81 7.07
N ASP A 50 -0.95 -2.61 7.29
CA ASP A 50 -0.99 -1.53 6.31
C ASP A 50 -0.01 -1.80 5.17
N LYS A 51 -0.53 -2.33 4.06
CA LYS A 51 0.25 -2.64 2.85
C LYS A 51 0.84 -1.40 2.18
N SER A 52 0.33 -0.20 2.45
CA SER A 52 0.85 1.05 1.88
C SER A 52 2.21 1.45 2.46
N ARG A 53 2.57 0.91 3.64
CA ARG A 53 3.85 1.15 4.31
C ARG A 53 4.94 0.15 3.94
N ARG A 54 4.80 -0.60 2.85
CA ARG A 54 5.87 -1.50 2.40
C ARG A 54 7.13 -0.67 2.12
N ARG A 55 8.02 -0.61 3.10
CA ARG A 55 9.33 0.03 2.97
C ARG A 55 10.17 -0.86 2.08
N VAL A 56 10.31 -0.47 0.82
CA VAL A 56 11.28 -1.10 -0.08
C VAL A 56 12.65 -0.66 0.39
N SER A 57 13.40 -1.58 0.99
CA SER A 57 14.81 -1.39 1.27
C SER A 57 15.61 -1.91 0.08
N GLY A 58 16.63 -1.14 -0.33
CA GLY A 58 17.52 -1.51 -1.41
C GLY A 58 18.83 -0.77 -1.28
N THR A 59 19.89 -1.34 -1.85
CA THR A 59 21.20 -0.68 -1.98
C THR A 59 21.17 0.22 -3.20
N ALA A 60 21.72 1.44 -3.09
CA ALA A 60 21.90 2.31 -4.24
C ALA A 60 22.85 1.63 -5.24
N VAL A 61 22.39 1.46 -6.48
CA VAL A 61 23.19 0.90 -7.58
C VAL A 61 23.23 1.90 -8.75
N PRO A 62 24.32 1.93 -9.54
CA PRO A 62 24.39 2.69 -10.78
C PRO A 62 23.27 2.31 -11.78
N MET A 63 22.82 3.30 -12.58
CA MET A 63 21.67 3.17 -13.48
C MET A 63 21.88 2.16 -14.62
N ASP A 64 23.12 1.96 -15.05
CA ASP A 64 23.51 0.93 -16.02
C ASP A 64 23.16 -0.48 -15.53
N GLN A 65 23.43 -0.77 -14.24
CA GLN A 65 23.07 -2.05 -13.62
C GLN A 65 21.55 -2.23 -13.54
N VAL A 66 20.81 -1.15 -13.26
CA VAL A 66 19.34 -1.17 -13.28
C VAL A 66 18.84 -1.50 -14.69
N HIS A 67 19.36 -0.83 -15.72
CA HIS A 67 18.97 -1.07 -17.11
C HIS A 67 19.31 -2.49 -17.57
N ALA A 68 20.50 -3.00 -17.23
CA ALA A 68 20.91 -4.36 -17.57
C ALA A 68 19.97 -5.40 -16.94
N LYS A 69 19.62 -5.23 -15.65
CA LYS A 69 18.70 -6.13 -14.94
C LYS A 69 17.28 -6.09 -15.51
N LEU A 70 16.77 -4.91 -15.83
CA LEU A 70 15.45 -4.75 -16.47
C LEU A 70 15.43 -5.35 -17.89
N ALA A 71 16.49 -5.20 -18.66
CA ALA A 71 16.62 -5.82 -19.98
C ALA A 71 16.61 -7.35 -19.87
N ALA A 72 17.34 -7.92 -18.92
CA ALA A 72 17.36 -9.35 -18.66
C ALA A 72 15.99 -9.90 -18.25
N LEU A 73 15.24 -9.18 -17.39
CA LEU A 73 13.87 -9.55 -17.01
C LEU A 73 12.90 -9.53 -18.19
N ARG A 74 13.08 -8.60 -19.13
CA ARG A 74 12.26 -8.51 -20.34
C ARG A 74 12.58 -9.58 -21.38
N SER A 75 13.84 -10.03 -21.44
CA SER A 75 14.29 -11.06 -22.38
C SER A 75 14.18 -12.49 -21.85
N ALA A 76 13.88 -12.66 -20.56
CA ALA A 76 13.61 -13.98 -20.01
C ALA A 76 12.37 -14.55 -20.72
N PRO A 77 12.46 -15.70 -21.40
CA PRO A 77 11.27 -16.35 -21.94
C PRO A 77 10.34 -16.65 -20.77
N THR A 78 9.08 -16.25 -20.91
CA THR A 78 8.01 -16.68 -20.01
C THR A 78 7.95 -18.20 -20.15
N ASP A 79 8.60 -18.92 -19.23
CA ASP A 79 8.53 -20.37 -19.22
C ASP A 79 7.08 -20.74 -18.87
N THR A 80 6.32 -20.97 -19.93
CA THR A 80 5.00 -21.57 -19.90
C THR A 80 5.24 -23.07 -19.75
N SER A 81 5.42 -23.53 -18.51
CA SER A 81 5.22 -24.92 -18.14
C SER A 81 5.25 -25.05 -16.62
N ASP A 82 4.10 -25.25 -15.99
CA ASP A 82 3.79 -26.53 -15.32
C ASP A 82 2.46 -26.44 -14.54
N ALA A 83 1.53 -27.32 -14.97
CA ALA A 83 0.31 -27.84 -14.34
C ALA A 83 -0.89 -26.91 -14.10
#